data_AF-A0AAD7JKS4-F1
#
_entry.id   AF-A0AAD7JKS4-F1
#
_cell.length_a   1.000
_cell.length_b   1.000
_cell.length_c   1.000
_cell.angle_alpha   90.00
_cell.angle_beta   90.00
_cell.angle_gamma   90.00
#
_symmetry.space_group_name_H-M   'P 1'
#
loop_
_entity.id
_entity.type
_entity.pdbx_description
1 polymer ?
#
loop_
_entity_poly.entity_id
_entity_poly.type
_entity_poly.pdbx_seq_one_letter_code
_entity_poly.pdbx_strand_id
1 'polypeptide(L)'
;MATASRTQLTHLLVAFEHLKLPISTFLVSLLAHIDFKDHPALNHLLIHSDDILNAFLAHPKSSRSVMQWANSLIKGKYAQAVRDLADKDNGWHFVPTRAPMEKLEVFEIEDMVRQMKDLAPELWDLIGLLLSADKQTSNKDDLMDMDDDVDSPPKDPKTKAEKLAERREALLVIKKVVIISMLMQSTNQQSNMLESVRGIFLHASNTPSKVIETLARMGISISVDSIHNAVDSLSRETVARLRIMGQSLLVIYVYDNFDINFPHLVPTVENSTDTLEHLTSGGLIYMEQGVESDHLRCSEELWKSNPLNPEFDASKAPPPRTVTDLENLHPEQEDHPSGLTRRERFNAWKFRLDLITYGPDFFRKFHTTLGNPEMMEQIPLARMRWAAKSQDTNNLRWQGI
;
A
#
# COMPACT_ATOMS: atom_id res chain seq x y z
N MET A 1 -24.12 5.42 48.38
CA MET A 1 -23.98 4.14 49.11
C MET A 1 -24.18 4.37 50.60
N ALA A 2 -24.94 3.50 51.27
CA ALA A 2 -25.01 3.52 52.73
C ALA A 2 -23.63 3.11 53.29
N THR A 3 -22.98 3.99 54.04
CA THR A 3 -21.74 3.65 54.74
C THR A 3 -22.07 2.82 55.96
N ALA A 4 -21.32 1.74 56.19
CA ALA A 4 -21.47 0.95 57.41
C ALA A 4 -21.30 1.87 58.63
N SER A 5 -22.17 1.71 59.63
CA SER A 5 -22.04 2.48 60.86
C SER A 5 -20.74 2.11 61.56
N ARG A 6 -20.18 3.05 62.33
CA ARG A 6 -18.96 2.80 63.12
C ARG A 6 -19.12 1.55 64.00
N THR A 7 -20.31 1.34 64.57
CA THR A 7 -20.63 0.16 65.39
C THR A 7 -20.53 -1.15 64.61
N GLN A 8 -21.06 -1.19 63.39
CA GLN A 8 -20.98 -2.36 62.51
C GLN A 8 -19.52 -2.69 62.15
N LEU A 9 -18.73 -1.67 61.81
CA LEU A 9 -17.31 -1.84 61.50
C LEU A 9 -16.54 -2.39 62.72
N THR A 10 -16.77 -1.84 63.91
CA THR A 10 -16.12 -2.34 65.14
C THR A 10 -16.46 -3.80 65.42
N HIS A 11 -17.73 -4.20 65.29
CA HIS A 11 -18.13 -5.60 65.52
C HIS A 11 -17.45 -6.56 64.54
N LEU A 12 -17.35 -6.19 63.26
CA LEU A 12 -16.66 -6.99 62.25
C LEU A 12 -15.16 -7.12 62.55
N LEU A 13 -14.49 -6.02 62.92
CA LEU A 13 -13.07 -6.04 63.27
C LEU A 13 -12.80 -6.97 64.46
N VAL A 14 -13.64 -6.90 65.50
CA VAL A 14 -13.55 -7.79 66.67
C VAL A 14 -13.75 -9.25 66.26
N ALA A 15 -14.70 -9.54 65.37
CA ALA A 15 -14.92 -10.91 64.88
C ALA A 15 -13.69 -11.46 64.13
N PHE A 16 -13.06 -10.66 63.26
CA PHE A 16 -11.82 -11.06 62.57
C PHE A 16 -10.66 -11.32 63.54
N GLU A 17 -10.54 -10.51 64.60
CA GLU A 17 -9.52 -10.69 65.64
C GLU A 17 -9.74 -11.99 66.42
N HIS A 18 -10.98 -12.29 66.81
CA HIS A 18 -11.32 -13.55 67.50
C HIS A 18 -11.06 -14.78 66.64
N LEU A 19 -11.34 -14.69 65.34
CA LEU A 19 -11.08 -15.76 64.38
C LEU A 19 -9.60 -15.88 63.98
N LYS A 20 -8.74 -14.95 64.44
CA LYS A 20 -7.32 -14.85 64.05
C LYS A 20 -7.13 -14.87 62.53
N LEU A 21 -8.09 -14.30 61.80
CA LEU A 21 -8.10 -14.29 60.34
C LEU A 21 -7.89 -12.86 59.84
N PRO A 22 -6.72 -12.53 59.25
CA PRO A 22 -6.51 -11.22 58.66
C PRO A 22 -7.54 -10.92 57.57
N ILE A 23 -8.08 -9.70 57.54
CA ILE A 23 -9.10 -9.28 56.56
C ILE A 23 -8.60 -9.47 55.13
N SER A 24 -7.31 -9.18 54.88
CA SER A 24 -6.67 -9.41 53.57
C SER A 24 -6.71 -10.89 53.17
N THR A 25 -6.37 -11.80 54.09
CA THR A 25 -6.43 -13.24 53.86
C THR A 25 -7.86 -13.69 53.59
N PHE A 26 -8.83 -13.22 54.36
CA PHE A 26 -10.25 -13.50 54.12
C PHE A 26 -10.69 -13.07 52.72
N LEU A 27 -10.39 -11.83 52.31
CA LEU A 27 -10.77 -11.31 50.99
C LEU A 27 -10.10 -12.08 49.84
N VAL A 28 -8.81 -12.38 49.96
CA VAL A 28 -8.08 -13.16 48.94
C VAL A 28 -8.63 -14.58 48.85
N SER A 29 -8.86 -15.25 49.98
CA SER A 29 -9.44 -16.59 50.00
C SER A 29 -10.85 -16.59 49.42
N LEU A 30 -11.68 -15.61 49.76
CA LEU A 30 -13.04 -15.49 49.22
C LEU A 30 -13.05 -15.32 47.70
N LEU A 31 -12.10 -14.53 47.16
CA LEU A 31 -11.96 -14.29 45.72
C LEU A 31 -11.34 -15.48 44.97
N ALA A 32 -10.48 -16.27 45.62
CA ALA A 32 -9.74 -17.37 44.99
C ALA A 32 -10.49 -18.71 45.02
N HIS A 33 -11.38 -18.94 45.99
CA HIS A 33 -12.08 -20.22 46.14
C HIS A 33 -13.32 -20.30 45.23
N ILE A 34 -13.31 -21.26 44.30
CA ILE A 34 -14.38 -21.49 43.33
C ILE A 34 -15.74 -21.85 43.97
N ASP A 35 -15.73 -22.41 45.17
CA ASP A 35 -16.93 -22.81 45.91
C ASP A 35 -17.83 -21.63 46.31
N PHE A 36 -17.28 -20.42 46.33
CA PHE A 36 -18.01 -19.21 46.69
C PHE A 36 -18.46 -18.38 45.48
N LYS A 37 -18.26 -18.86 44.24
CA LYS A 37 -18.57 -18.11 43.01
C LYS A 37 -20.01 -17.55 42.97
N ASP A 38 -20.98 -18.28 43.53
CA ASP A 38 -22.40 -17.91 43.54
C ASP A 38 -22.83 -17.28 44.89
N HIS A 39 -21.91 -17.11 45.83
CA HIS A 39 -22.23 -16.59 47.16
C HIS A 39 -22.60 -15.10 47.07
N PRO A 40 -23.74 -14.66 47.65
CA PRO A 40 -24.21 -13.27 47.52
C PRO A 40 -23.19 -12.22 47.96
N ALA A 41 -22.40 -12.51 48.98
CA ALA A 41 -21.36 -11.60 49.46
C ALA A 41 -20.20 -11.44 48.46
N LEU A 42 -19.81 -12.51 47.74
CA LEU A 42 -18.78 -12.42 46.71
C LEU A 42 -19.31 -11.64 45.50
N ASN A 43 -20.54 -11.91 45.07
CA ASN A 43 -21.18 -11.15 43.99
C ASN A 43 -21.29 -9.66 44.33
N HIS A 44 -21.69 -9.33 45.55
CA HIS A 44 -21.72 -7.94 46.00
C HIS A 44 -20.32 -7.31 46.04
N LEU A 45 -19.29 -8.07 46.46
CA LEU A 45 -17.90 -7.61 46.43
C LEU A 45 -17.42 -7.31 45.00
N LEU A 46 -17.74 -8.18 44.03
CA LEU A 46 -17.36 -8.04 42.62
C LEU A 46 -18.10 -6.89 41.95
N ILE A 47 -19.40 -6.72 42.22
CA ILE A 47 -20.21 -5.60 41.70
C ILE A 47 -19.65 -4.25 42.16
N HIS A 48 -19.07 -4.20 43.36
CA HIS A 48 -18.53 -2.98 43.97
C HIS A 48 -16.99 -2.94 43.98
N SER A 49 -16.32 -3.67 43.08
CA SER A 49 -14.86 -3.70 43.02
C SER A 49 -14.28 -2.30 42.79
N ASP A 50 -14.92 -1.49 41.96
CA ASP A 50 -14.44 -0.14 41.62
C ASP A 50 -14.49 0.78 42.84
N ASP A 51 -15.57 0.73 43.62
CA ASP A 51 -15.71 1.52 44.85
C ASP A 51 -14.62 1.14 45.86
N ILE A 52 -14.31 -0.15 45.97
CA ILE A 52 -13.28 -0.67 46.88
C ILE A 52 -11.88 -0.24 46.42
N LEU A 53 -11.57 -0.40 45.13
CA LEU A 53 -10.30 0.02 44.56
C LEU A 53 -10.12 1.55 44.67
N ASN A 54 -11.19 2.31 44.43
CA ASN A 54 -11.20 3.76 44.62
C ASN A 54 -10.99 4.15 46.08
N ALA A 55 -11.57 3.42 47.04
CA ALA A 55 -11.33 3.64 48.46
C ALA A 55 -9.86 3.38 48.84
N PHE A 56 -9.26 2.31 48.32
CA PHE A 56 -7.83 2.02 48.49
C PHE A 56 -6.94 3.09 47.85
N LEU A 57 -7.34 3.63 46.70
CA LEU A 57 -6.66 4.71 45.99
C LEU A 57 -6.76 6.05 46.73
N ALA A 58 -7.92 6.35 47.32
CA ALA A 58 -8.16 7.58 48.07
C ALA A 58 -7.48 7.57 49.46
N HIS A 59 -7.23 6.39 50.02
CA HIS A 59 -6.66 6.29 51.36
C HIS A 59 -5.15 6.61 51.40
N PRO A 60 -4.69 7.55 52.25
CA PRO A 60 -3.32 8.10 52.19
C PRO A 60 -2.18 7.07 52.33
N LYS A 61 -2.39 6.01 53.13
CA LYS A 61 -1.34 4.99 53.35
C LYS A 61 -1.23 3.96 52.22
N SER A 62 -2.30 3.74 51.45
CA SER A 62 -2.37 2.71 50.40
C SER A 62 -2.28 3.28 49.00
N SER A 63 -2.69 4.53 48.79
CA SER A 63 -2.73 5.20 47.48
C SER A 63 -1.46 4.97 46.64
N ARG A 64 -0.29 5.19 47.24
CA ARG A 64 1.00 4.99 46.56
C ARG A 64 1.22 3.54 46.12
N SER A 65 0.94 2.57 46.99
CA SER A 65 1.13 1.15 46.69
C SER A 65 0.14 0.66 45.62
N VAL A 66 -1.11 1.12 45.69
CA VAL A 66 -2.16 0.80 44.71
C VAL A 66 -1.80 1.36 43.34
N MET A 67 -1.36 2.62 43.26
CA MET A 67 -0.92 3.22 42.01
C MET A 67 0.31 2.53 41.44
N GLN A 68 1.27 2.13 42.27
CA GLN A 68 2.44 1.37 41.83
C GLN A 68 2.04 0.00 41.26
N TRP A 69 1.14 -0.72 41.93
CA TRP A 69 0.60 -1.99 41.46
C TRP A 69 -0.15 -1.83 40.14
N ALA A 70 -1.08 -0.87 40.05
CA ALA A 70 -1.84 -0.60 38.83
C ALA A 70 -0.93 -0.23 37.66
N ASN A 71 0.07 0.64 37.89
CA ASN A 71 1.07 0.98 36.88
C ASN A 71 1.87 -0.23 36.41
N SER A 72 2.27 -1.12 37.33
CA SER A 72 3.00 -2.34 36.97
C SER A 72 2.16 -3.27 36.09
N LEU A 73 0.89 -3.48 36.48
CA LEU A 73 -0.07 -4.29 35.73
C LEU A 73 -0.30 -3.74 34.32
N ILE A 74 -0.57 -2.44 34.22
CA ILE A 74 -0.84 -1.74 32.95
C ILE A 74 0.39 -1.79 32.04
N LYS A 75 1.60 -1.55 32.58
CA LYS A 75 2.86 -1.68 31.82
C LYS A 75 3.03 -3.09 31.28
N GLY A 76 2.78 -4.12 32.10
CA GLY A 76 2.84 -5.52 31.67
C GLY A 76 1.87 -5.80 30.52
N LYS A 77 0.62 -5.33 30.64
CA LYS A 77 -0.41 -5.49 29.60
C LYS A 77 -0.01 -4.82 28.28
N TYR A 78 0.42 -3.56 28.30
CA TYR A 78 0.81 -2.87 27.06
C TYR A 78 2.13 -3.40 26.47
N ALA A 79 3.09 -3.80 27.29
CA ALA A 79 4.30 -4.46 26.81
C ALA A 79 4.00 -5.84 26.18
N GLN A 80 2.98 -6.55 26.65
CA GLN A 80 2.49 -7.76 25.99
C GLN A 80 1.81 -7.42 24.66
N ALA A 81 0.90 -6.44 24.64
CA ALA A 81 0.21 -6.03 23.41
C ALA A 81 1.19 -5.61 22.29
N VAL A 82 2.25 -4.86 22.62
CA VAL A 82 3.29 -4.50 21.64
C VAL A 82 4.06 -5.74 21.15
N ARG A 83 4.35 -6.71 22.04
CA ARG A 83 5.00 -7.97 21.65
C ARG A 83 4.11 -8.79 20.73
N ASP A 84 2.82 -8.89 21.05
CA ASP A 84 1.84 -9.62 20.26
C ASP A 84 1.70 -8.99 18.88
N LEU A 85 1.65 -7.67 18.78
CA LEU A 85 1.66 -6.94 17.50
C LEU A 85 2.94 -7.19 16.69
N ALA A 86 4.10 -7.21 17.36
CA ALA A 86 5.41 -7.42 16.74
C ALA A 86 5.72 -8.89 16.40
N ASP A 87 4.77 -9.80 16.60
CA ASP A 87 4.89 -11.20 16.22
C ASP A 87 4.98 -11.37 14.70
N LYS A 88 5.80 -12.33 14.27
CA LYS A 88 6.06 -12.64 12.85
C LYS A 88 4.80 -13.04 12.07
N ASP A 89 3.84 -13.63 12.77
CA ASP A 89 2.64 -14.19 12.15
C ASP A 89 1.66 -13.07 11.72
N ASN A 90 1.85 -11.84 12.21
CA ASN A 90 1.07 -10.67 11.80
C ASN A 90 1.57 -10.02 10.49
N GLY A 91 2.67 -10.51 9.91
CA GLY A 91 3.12 -10.08 8.57
C GLY A 91 3.84 -8.72 8.49
N TRP A 92 4.12 -8.07 9.62
CA TRP A 92 4.82 -6.77 9.69
C TRP A 92 6.33 -6.85 9.49
N HIS A 93 6.83 -8.02 9.10
CA HIS A 93 8.26 -8.29 8.97
C HIS A 93 8.74 -8.03 7.56
N PHE A 94 9.70 -7.11 7.44
CA PHE A 94 10.34 -6.77 6.18
C PHE A 94 11.85 -7.01 6.28
N VAL A 95 12.33 -7.95 5.47
CA VAL A 95 13.76 -8.29 5.39
C VAL A 95 14.31 -7.69 4.11
N PRO A 96 15.07 -6.57 4.16
CA PRO A 96 15.50 -5.85 2.96
C PRO A 96 16.18 -6.73 1.90
N THR A 97 17.00 -7.68 2.32
CA THR A 97 17.77 -8.55 1.42
C THR A 97 16.94 -9.64 0.73
N ARG A 98 15.69 -9.85 1.15
CA ARG A 98 14.79 -10.91 0.66
C ARG A 98 13.36 -10.42 0.53
N ALA A 99 13.16 -9.11 0.43
CA ALA A 99 11.83 -8.53 0.41
C ALA A 99 11.17 -8.86 -0.92
N PRO A 100 10.08 -9.65 -0.93
CA PRO A 100 9.32 -9.87 -2.15
C PRO A 100 8.66 -8.54 -2.54
N MET A 101 8.74 -8.19 -3.82
CA MET A 101 8.11 -7.00 -4.39
C MET A 101 6.62 -6.89 -4.03
N GLU A 102 5.90 -8.01 -3.97
CA GLU A 102 4.47 -8.04 -3.63
C GLU A 102 4.17 -7.37 -2.29
N LYS A 103 5.05 -7.52 -1.29
CA LYS A 103 4.83 -6.94 0.04
C LYS A 103 4.83 -5.41 0.01
N LEU A 104 5.56 -4.79 -0.91
CA LEU A 104 5.54 -3.34 -1.10
C LEU A 104 4.35 -2.89 -1.94
N GLU A 105 3.98 -3.67 -2.96
CA GLU A 105 2.86 -3.35 -3.86
C GLU A 105 1.51 -3.36 -3.15
N VAL A 106 1.31 -4.31 -2.22
CA VAL A 106 0.04 -4.48 -1.49
C VAL A 106 0.03 -3.76 -0.13
N PHE A 107 1.06 -2.96 0.17
CA PHE A 107 1.12 -2.28 1.45
C PHE A 107 0.08 -1.15 1.53
N GLU A 108 -0.87 -1.28 2.47
CA GLU A 108 -1.85 -0.25 2.79
C GLU A 108 -1.77 0.11 4.29
N ILE A 109 -1.72 1.41 4.60
CA ILE A 109 -1.70 1.87 6.00
C ILE A 109 -3.04 1.53 6.69
N GLU A 110 -4.13 1.51 5.93
CA GLU A 110 -5.47 1.16 6.38
C GLU A 110 -5.53 -0.26 6.97
N ASP A 111 -4.78 -1.20 6.39
CA ASP A 111 -4.68 -2.56 6.91
C ASP A 111 -3.90 -2.61 8.23
N MET A 112 -2.86 -1.79 8.39
CA MET A 112 -2.19 -1.62 9.69
C MET A 112 -3.15 -1.06 10.73
N VAL A 113 -3.95 -0.05 10.38
CA VAL A 113 -4.93 0.57 11.28
C VAL A 113 -5.93 -0.48 11.78
N ARG A 114 -6.50 -1.27 10.87
CA ARG A 114 -7.48 -2.32 11.22
C ARG A 114 -6.84 -3.35 12.15
N GLN A 115 -5.71 -3.93 11.76
CA GLN A 115 -5.06 -4.99 12.52
C GLN A 115 -4.54 -4.51 13.89
N MET A 116 -3.94 -3.32 13.98
CA MET A 116 -3.49 -2.77 15.27
C MET A 116 -4.65 -2.54 16.23
N LYS A 117 -5.78 -2.06 15.71
CA LYS A 117 -6.99 -1.85 16.49
C LYS A 117 -7.61 -3.17 16.96
N ASP A 118 -7.59 -4.19 16.11
CA ASP A 118 -8.18 -5.50 16.43
C ASP A 118 -7.31 -6.30 17.40
N LEU A 119 -5.98 -6.28 17.23
CA LEU A 119 -5.04 -7.04 18.06
C LEU A 119 -4.72 -6.34 19.39
N ALA A 120 -4.78 -5.01 19.44
CA ALA A 120 -4.41 -4.24 20.63
C ALA A 120 -5.33 -3.01 20.86
N PRO A 121 -6.65 -3.20 21.02
CA PRO A 121 -7.62 -2.11 21.12
C PRO A 121 -7.33 -1.15 22.27
N GLU A 122 -6.93 -1.65 23.44
CA GLU A 122 -6.66 -0.78 24.60
C GLU A 122 -5.39 0.06 24.43
N LEU A 123 -4.37 -0.50 23.75
CA LEU A 123 -3.17 0.27 23.41
C LEU A 123 -3.52 1.37 22.40
N TRP A 124 -4.30 1.02 21.37
CA TRP A 124 -4.77 1.96 20.36
C TRP A 124 -5.55 3.14 20.95
N ASP A 125 -6.43 2.85 21.91
CA ASP A 125 -7.22 3.85 22.62
C ASP A 125 -6.36 4.69 23.55
N LEU A 126 -5.42 4.09 24.28
CA LEU A 126 -4.47 4.82 25.13
C LEU A 126 -3.67 5.84 24.32
N ILE A 127 -3.06 5.43 23.20
CA ILE A 127 -2.28 6.34 22.36
C ILE A 127 -3.19 7.45 21.80
N GLY A 128 -4.44 7.13 21.46
CA GLY A 128 -5.43 8.13 21.04
C GLY A 128 -5.76 9.16 22.11
N LEU A 129 -5.94 8.72 23.35
CA LEU A 129 -6.16 9.58 24.50
C LEU A 129 -4.96 10.50 24.73
N LEU A 130 -3.73 9.95 24.71
CA LEU A 130 -2.50 10.72 24.88
C LEU A 130 -2.31 11.78 23.79
N LEU A 131 -2.59 11.44 22.52
CA LEU A 131 -2.49 12.37 21.40
C LEU A 131 -3.60 13.44 21.36
N SER A 132 -4.67 13.26 22.15
CA SER A 132 -5.81 14.19 22.22
C SER A 132 -5.85 15.01 23.50
N ALA A 133 -4.89 14.84 24.41
CA ALA A 133 -4.91 15.45 25.74
C ALA A 133 -4.97 16.99 25.71
N ASP A 134 -4.26 17.64 24.79
CA ASP A 134 -4.16 19.11 24.70
C ASP A 134 -5.34 19.76 23.94
N LYS A 135 -6.14 18.97 23.22
CA LYS A 135 -7.24 19.50 22.41
C LYS A 135 -8.41 20.02 23.25
N GLN A 136 -8.47 19.67 24.54
CA GLN A 136 -9.49 20.21 25.43
C GLN A 136 -9.21 21.68 25.82
N THR A 137 -7.99 22.17 25.61
CA THR A 137 -7.54 23.50 26.05
C THR A 137 -7.40 24.53 24.93
N SER A 138 -7.20 24.14 23.67
CA SER A 138 -6.71 25.05 22.59
C SER A 138 -7.75 25.54 21.56
N ASN A 139 -9.05 25.53 21.86
CA ASN A 139 -10.13 25.73 20.89
C ASN A 139 -10.24 27.14 20.21
N LYS A 140 -9.21 28.00 20.27
CA LYS A 140 -9.29 29.38 19.74
C LYS A 140 -8.20 29.84 18.77
N ASP A 141 -7.01 29.23 18.71
CA ASP A 141 -5.88 29.88 18.00
C ASP A 141 -5.39 29.18 16.71
N ASP A 142 -5.80 27.93 16.41
CA ASP A 142 -5.26 27.17 15.26
C ASP A 142 -5.93 27.45 13.89
N LEU A 143 -6.55 28.62 13.70
CA LEU A 143 -7.25 28.97 12.45
C LEU A 143 -6.41 29.80 11.46
N MET A 144 -5.14 30.11 11.73
CA MET A 144 -4.42 31.14 10.97
C MET A 144 -3.44 30.69 9.88
N ASP A 145 -3.03 29.42 9.77
CA ASP A 145 -1.90 29.06 8.86
C ASP A 145 -2.22 27.97 7.81
N MET A 146 -3.32 28.10 7.06
CA MET A 146 -3.53 27.24 5.88
C MET A 146 -3.89 28.10 4.67
N ASP A 147 -2.86 28.43 3.88
CA ASP A 147 -2.96 28.89 2.50
C ASP A 147 -3.72 27.82 1.68
N ASP A 148 -5.04 27.95 1.64
CA ASP A 148 -5.89 27.16 0.75
C ASP A 148 -5.67 27.67 -0.69
N ASP A 149 -5.08 26.83 -1.55
CA ASP A 149 -5.10 27.00 -3.01
C ASP A 149 -6.55 27.23 -3.49
N VAL A 150 -6.83 28.45 -3.96
CA VAL A 150 -8.18 29.04 -4.13
C VAL A 150 -8.97 28.52 -5.34
N ASP A 151 -8.42 27.71 -6.24
CA ASP A 151 -8.99 27.59 -7.60
C ASP A 151 -9.86 26.35 -7.92
N SER A 152 -10.26 25.55 -6.93
CA SER A 152 -11.19 24.43 -7.19
C SER A 152 -12.62 24.74 -6.73
N PRO A 153 -13.59 24.94 -7.65
CA PRO A 153 -14.99 25.17 -7.29
C PRO A 153 -15.53 23.96 -6.49
N PRO A 154 -16.19 24.19 -5.35
CA PRO A 154 -16.60 23.12 -4.44
C PRO A 154 -17.70 22.26 -5.07
N LYS A 155 -17.40 20.99 -5.33
CA LYS A 155 -18.36 19.99 -5.83
C LYS A 155 -19.26 19.37 -4.75
N ASP A 156 -19.02 19.64 -3.46
CA ASP A 156 -19.82 19.12 -2.34
C ASP A 156 -19.95 20.13 -1.19
N PRO A 157 -21.15 20.30 -0.59
CA PRO A 157 -21.42 21.25 0.50
C PRO A 157 -21.07 20.70 1.88
N LYS A 158 -19.98 19.94 2.03
CA LYS A 158 -19.41 19.69 3.37
C LYS A 158 -18.88 21.01 3.92
N THR A 159 -19.25 21.37 5.13
CA THR A 159 -18.76 22.61 5.75
C THR A 159 -17.23 22.54 5.93
N LYS A 160 -16.52 23.66 5.79
CA LYS A 160 -15.04 23.72 5.98
C LYS A 160 -14.62 23.08 7.31
N ALA A 161 -15.45 23.20 8.34
CA ALA A 161 -15.27 22.59 9.65
C ALA A 161 -15.27 21.05 9.62
N GLU A 162 -16.18 20.42 8.87
CA GLU A 162 -16.24 18.96 8.72
C GLU A 162 -14.99 18.40 8.05
N LYS A 163 -14.53 19.03 6.95
CA LYS A 163 -13.29 18.62 6.26
C LYS A 163 -12.08 18.74 7.18
N LEU A 164 -12.02 19.80 7.99
CA LEU A 164 -10.95 19.99 8.97
C LEU A 164 -10.99 18.93 10.07
N ALA A 165 -12.17 18.59 10.58
CA ALA A 165 -12.35 17.54 11.59
C ALA A 165 -11.95 16.16 11.03
N GLU A 166 -12.38 15.84 9.79
CA GLU A 166 -12.02 14.61 9.08
C GLU A 166 -10.50 14.50 8.87
N ARG A 167 -9.84 15.58 8.42
CA ARG A 167 -8.38 15.63 8.30
C ARG A 167 -7.66 15.47 9.64
N ARG A 168 -8.17 16.07 10.70
CA ARG A 168 -7.61 15.95 12.06
C ARG A 168 -7.72 14.53 12.60
N GLU A 169 -8.84 13.85 12.35
CA GLU A 169 -9.04 12.45 12.72
C GLU A 169 -8.09 11.54 11.94
N ALA A 170 -7.97 11.75 10.62
CA ALA A 170 -7.02 11.02 9.79
C ALA A 170 -5.56 11.20 10.27
N LEU A 171 -5.17 12.43 10.62
CA LEU A 171 -3.85 12.70 11.19
C LEU A 171 -3.63 12.02 12.54
N LEU A 172 -4.65 11.94 13.40
CA LEU A 172 -4.57 11.20 14.65
C LEU A 172 -4.35 9.70 14.39
N VAL A 173 -5.08 9.11 13.46
CA VAL A 173 -4.94 7.71 13.07
C VAL A 173 -3.52 7.44 12.56
N ILE A 174 -2.99 8.28 11.66
CA ILE A 174 -1.61 8.15 11.17
C ILE A 174 -0.61 8.24 12.33
N LYS A 175 -0.76 9.21 13.24
CA LYS A 175 0.13 9.35 14.41
C LYS A 175 0.10 8.11 15.31
N LYS A 176 -1.06 7.50 15.54
CA LYS A 176 -1.19 6.24 16.30
C LYS A 176 -0.39 5.12 15.63
N VAL A 177 -0.59 4.90 14.34
CA VAL A 177 0.13 3.86 13.58
C VAL A 177 1.64 4.06 13.69
N VAL A 178 2.13 5.28 13.49
CA VAL A 178 3.57 5.58 13.58
C VAL A 178 4.14 5.25 14.95
N ILE A 179 3.49 5.68 16.03
CA ILE A 179 3.96 5.44 17.40
C ILE A 179 3.96 3.94 17.69
N ILE A 180 2.90 3.22 17.31
CA ILE A 180 2.82 1.78 17.54
C ILE A 180 3.87 1.04 16.72
N SER A 181 4.10 1.39 15.45
CA SER A 181 5.17 0.79 14.64
C SER A 181 6.56 1.02 15.24
N MET A 182 6.85 2.22 15.76
CA MET A 182 8.11 2.47 16.50
C MET A 182 8.28 1.54 17.71
N LEU A 183 7.20 1.34 18.48
CA LEU A 183 7.21 0.44 19.64
C LEU A 183 7.40 -1.03 19.21
N MET A 184 6.76 -1.45 18.12
CA MET A 184 6.91 -2.77 17.53
C MET A 184 8.34 -3.00 17.05
N GLN A 185 8.91 -2.08 16.27
CA GLN A 185 10.28 -2.15 15.77
C GLN A 185 11.30 -2.17 16.92
N SER A 186 11.07 -1.38 17.97
CA SER A 186 11.93 -1.37 19.16
C SER A 186 11.91 -2.70 19.91
N THR A 187 10.78 -3.41 19.86
CA THR A 187 10.61 -4.72 20.48
C THR A 187 11.17 -5.85 19.61
N ASN A 188 10.99 -5.75 18.30
CA ASN A 188 11.49 -6.68 17.29
C ASN A 188 11.94 -5.89 16.06
N GLN A 189 13.25 -5.78 15.85
CA GLN A 189 13.82 -4.99 14.75
C GLN A 189 13.39 -5.47 13.35
N GLN A 190 12.89 -6.71 13.24
CA GLN A 190 12.36 -7.24 12.00
C GLN A 190 10.94 -6.76 11.71
N SER A 191 10.19 -6.29 12.71
CA SER A 191 8.85 -5.71 12.57
C SER A 191 8.94 -4.25 12.12
N ASN A 192 9.43 -4.05 10.90
CA ASN A 192 9.85 -2.75 10.34
C ASN A 192 9.17 -2.43 9.00
N MET A 193 7.99 -3.00 8.71
CA MET A 193 7.30 -2.83 7.43
C MET A 193 7.07 -1.35 7.08
N LEU A 194 6.47 -0.58 8.01
CA LEU A 194 6.17 0.83 7.78
C LEU A 194 7.45 1.65 7.57
N GLU A 195 8.47 1.40 8.39
CA GLU A 195 9.77 2.06 8.35
C GLU A 195 10.52 1.72 7.05
N SER A 196 10.34 0.51 6.53
CA SER A 196 10.93 0.08 5.26
C SER A 196 10.27 0.76 4.08
N VAL A 197 8.93 0.80 4.03
CA VAL A 197 8.17 1.51 3.00
C VAL A 197 8.51 3.00 3.01
N ARG A 198 8.55 3.62 4.20
CA ARG A 198 8.96 5.03 4.34
C ARG A 198 10.39 5.27 3.92
N GLY A 199 11.32 4.41 4.31
CA GLY A 199 12.72 4.53 3.91
C GLY A 199 12.89 4.49 2.39
N ILE A 200 12.27 3.51 1.73
CA ILE A 200 12.28 3.39 0.26
C ILE A 200 11.63 4.62 -0.39
N PHE A 201 10.48 5.08 0.12
CA PHE A 201 9.80 6.28 -0.38
C PHE A 201 10.66 7.56 -0.24
N LEU A 202 11.31 7.74 0.91
CA LEU A 202 12.20 8.88 1.16
C LEU A 202 13.40 8.86 0.22
N HIS A 203 13.99 7.69 0.00
CA HIS A 203 15.07 7.50 -0.95
C HIS A 203 14.63 7.81 -2.39
N ALA A 204 13.47 7.32 -2.81
CA ALA A 204 12.88 7.62 -4.12
C ALA A 204 12.55 9.11 -4.30
N SER A 205 12.21 9.80 -3.20
CA SER A 205 12.00 11.25 -3.16
C SER A 205 13.30 12.05 -3.06
N ASN A 206 14.46 11.42 -3.25
CA ASN A 206 15.79 12.05 -3.20
C ASN A 206 16.08 12.75 -1.87
N THR A 207 15.53 12.21 -0.78
CA THR A 207 15.81 12.73 0.57
C THR A 207 17.29 12.53 0.91
N PRO A 208 18.02 13.56 1.37
CA PRO A 208 19.43 13.42 1.71
C PRO A 208 19.68 12.31 2.73
N SER A 209 20.72 11.49 2.51
CA SER A 209 21.05 10.34 3.37
C SER A 209 21.17 10.68 4.85
N LYS A 210 21.63 11.89 5.19
CA LYS A 210 21.72 12.37 6.59
C LYS A 210 20.35 12.51 7.26
N VAL A 211 19.34 12.93 6.50
CA VAL A 211 17.96 13.03 7.00
C VAL A 211 17.39 11.64 7.20
N ILE A 212 17.56 10.74 6.23
CA ILE A 212 17.13 9.34 6.34
C ILE A 212 17.79 8.67 7.56
N GLU A 213 19.09 8.85 7.75
CA GLU A 213 19.84 8.30 8.89
C GLU A 213 19.33 8.86 10.23
N THR A 214 18.96 10.14 10.27
CA THR A 214 18.35 10.76 11.46
C THR A 214 16.98 10.15 11.75
N LEU A 215 16.14 9.98 10.72
CA LEU A 215 14.83 9.34 10.84
C LEU A 215 14.94 7.86 11.21
N ALA A 216 15.97 7.16 10.74
CA ALA A 216 16.24 5.78 11.10
C ALA A 216 16.57 5.65 12.59
N ARG A 217 17.36 6.57 13.14
CA ARG A 217 17.66 6.62 14.57
C ARG A 217 16.44 6.96 15.44
N MET A 218 15.43 7.62 14.86
CA MET A 218 14.14 7.88 15.51
C MET A 218 13.15 6.72 15.39
N GLY A 219 13.47 5.66 14.64
CA GLY A 219 12.54 4.56 14.35
C GLY A 219 11.43 4.92 13.36
N ILE A 220 11.65 5.95 12.52
CA ILE A 220 10.69 6.37 11.48
C ILE A 220 10.99 5.69 10.13
N SER A 221 12.24 5.29 9.92
CA SER A 221 12.78 4.71 8.70
C SER A 221 13.74 3.57 9.03
N ILE A 222 14.05 2.73 8.04
CA ILE A 222 15.24 1.87 8.09
C ILE A 222 16.50 2.65 7.70
N SER A 223 17.68 2.09 7.97
CA SER A 223 18.96 2.70 7.61
C SER A 223 19.15 2.81 6.10
N VAL A 224 20.01 3.73 5.66
CA VAL A 224 20.35 3.91 4.25
C VAL A 224 20.90 2.62 3.62
N ASP A 225 21.77 1.90 4.32
CA ASP A 225 22.29 0.61 3.84
C ASP A 225 21.18 -0.43 3.69
N SER A 226 20.19 -0.43 4.60
CA SER A 226 19.03 -1.32 4.49
C SER A 226 18.19 -0.97 3.28
N ILE A 227 18.03 0.32 2.96
CA ILE A 227 17.34 0.77 1.75
C ILE A 227 18.08 0.30 0.50
N HIS A 228 19.40 0.51 0.41
CA HIS A 228 20.18 0.04 -0.74
C HIS A 228 20.06 -1.48 -0.92
N ASN A 229 20.15 -2.25 0.17
CA ASN A 229 19.93 -3.69 0.12
C ASN A 229 18.52 -4.07 -0.36
N ALA A 230 17.49 -3.31 0.03
CA ALA A 230 16.13 -3.50 -0.46
C ALA A 230 16.03 -3.20 -1.96
N VAL A 231 16.58 -2.07 -2.42
CA VAL A 231 16.60 -1.69 -3.83
C VAL A 231 17.36 -2.72 -4.67
N ASP A 232 18.50 -3.23 -4.20
CA ASP A 232 19.26 -4.29 -4.88
C ASP A 232 18.49 -5.62 -4.93
N SER A 233 17.79 -5.97 -3.84
CA SER A 233 16.91 -7.15 -3.82
C SER A 233 15.78 -7.02 -4.83
N LEU A 234 15.06 -5.90 -4.80
CA LEU A 234 13.96 -5.60 -5.72
C LEU A 234 14.44 -5.58 -7.16
N SER A 235 15.59 -4.97 -7.43
CA SER A 235 16.17 -4.90 -8.78
C SER A 235 16.50 -6.29 -9.32
N ARG A 236 17.11 -7.16 -8.50
CA ARG A 236 17.39 -8.55 -8.90
C ARG A 236 16.11 -9.34 -9.16
N GLU A 237 15.10 -9.16 -8.31
CA GLU A 237 13.79 -9.79 -8.49
C GLU A 237 13.10 -9.30 -9.78
N THR A 238 13.10 -7.98 -10.02
CA THR A 238 12.59 -7.39 -11.27
C THR A 238 13.30 -7.98 -12.48
N VAL A 239 14.63 -8.03 -12.48
CA VAL A 239 15.40 -8.62 -13.59
C VAL A 239 15.04 -10.10 -13.80
N ALA A 240 14.85 -10.87 -12.72
CA ALA A 240 14.41 -12.25 -12.83
C ALA A 240 13.00 -12.36 -13.44
N ARG A 241 12.05 -11.52 -13.00
CA ARG A 241 10.69 -11.46 -13.56
C ARG A 241 10.71 -11.04 -15.03
N LEU A 242 11.46 -10.00 -15.38
CA LEU A 242 11.62 -9.54 -16.76
C LEU A 242 12.23 -10.62 -17.66
N ARG A 243 13.18 -11.41 -17.14
CA ARG A 243 13.75 -12.55 -17.87
C ARG A 243 12.71 -13.64 -18.10
N ILE A 244 11.95 -14.02 -17.08
CA ILE A 244 10.88 -15.01 -17.19
C ILE A 244 9.82 -14.53 -18.20
N MET A 245 9.42 -13.27 -18.08
CA MET A 245 8.50 -12.62 -19.02
C MET A 245 9.05 -12.62 -20.44
N GLY A 246 10.30 -12.20 -20.65
CA GLY A 246 10.94 -12.23 -21.97
C GLY A 246 11.04 -13.64 -22.55
N GLN A 247 11.40 -14.64 -21.73
CA GLN A 247 11.48 -16.04 -22.14
C GLN A 247 10.13 -16.65 -22.51
N SER A 248 9.02 -16.09 -22.02
CA SER A 248 7.69 -16.54 -22.44
C SER A 248 7.41 -16.21 -23.91
N LEU A 249 8.15 -15.27 -24.52
CA LEU A 249 7.87 -14.70 -25.84
C LEU A 249 6.47 -14.08 -25.97
N LEU A 250 5.75 -13.91 -24.85
CA LEU A 250 4.42 -13.30 -24.77
C LEU A 250 4.50 -11.85 -24.27
N VAL A 251 5.55 -11.12 -24.66
CA VAL A 251 5.76 -9.74 -24.23
C VAL A 251 5.96 -8.81 -25.42
N ILE A 252 5.49 -7.58 -25.27
CA ILE A 252 5.71 -6.49 -26.21
C ILE A 252 6.76 -5.56 -25.60
N TYR A 253 7.80 -5.27 -26.38
CA TYR A 253 8.75 -4.20 -26.06
C TYR A 253 8.15 -2.88 -26.49
N VAL A 254 8.00 -1.96 -25.54
CA VAL A 254 7.54 -0.60 -25.82
C VAL A 254 8.70 0.33 -25.51
N TYR A 255 9.08 1.13 -26.49
CA TYR A 255 10.06 2.19 -26.30
C TYR A 255 9.33 3.52 -26.25
N ASP A 256 9.66 4.33 -25.25
CA ASP A 256 9.14 5.69 -25.13
C ASP A 256 10.30 6.66 -24.96
N ASN A 257 10.29 7.74 -25.75
CA ASN A 257 11.27 8.80 -25.66
C ASN A 257 10.68 9.88 -24.78
N PHE A 258 11.33 10.16 -23.65
CA PHE A 258 10.91 11.24 -22.77
C PHE A 258 12.09 12.17 -22.49
N ASP A 259 11.77 13.46 -22.47
CA ASP A 259 12.75 14.52 -22.30
C ASP A 259 12.70 15.02 -20.86
N ILE A 260 13.82 14.93 -20.14
CA ILE A 260 13.94 15.50 -18.80
C ILE A 260 14.60 16.86 -18.92
N ASN A 261 13.90 17.91 -18.49
CA ASN A 261 14.52 19.21 -18.31
C ASN A 261 15.14 19.30 -16.91
N PHE A 262 16.46 19.44 -16.82
CA PHE A 262 17.19 19.69 -15.58
C PHE A 262 17.46 21.19 -15.42
N PRO A 263 16.54 21.96 -14.80
CA PRO A 263 16.78 23.38 -14.60
C PRO A 263 18.01 23.57 -13.71
N HIS A 264 19.07 24.18 -14.25
CA HIS A 264 20.21 24.59 -13.44
C HIS A 264 19.78 25.67 -12.44
N LEU A 265 20.09 25.47 -11.16
CA LEU A 265 19.77 26.43 -10.09
C LEU A 265 20.44 27.80 -10.31
N VAL A 266 21.60 27.79 -11.00
CA VAL A 266 22.36 28.99 -11.37
C VAL A 266 22.72 28.89 -12.85
N PRO A 267 22.21 29.79 -13.71
CA PRO A 267 22.63 29.87 -15.09
C PRO A 267 24.12 30.26 -15.13
N THR A 268 25.00 29.34 -15.52
CA THR A 268 26.36 29.70 -15.88
C THR A 268 26.39 30.20 -17.32
N VAL A 269 27.14 31.27 -17.59
CA VAL A 269 27.25 31.89 -18.94
C VAL A 269 27.71 30.88 -20.01
N GLU A 270 28.39 29.82 -19.59
CA GLU A 270 28.94 28.78 -20.46
C GLU A 270 27.95 27.63 -20.77
N ASN A 271 26.83 27.48 -20.04
CA ASN A 271 25.85 26.39 -20.20
C ASN A 271 24.42 26.91 -20.46
N SER A 272 24.25 27.79 -21.45
CA SER A 272 23.02 28.58 -21.59
C SER A 272 21.87 27.93 -22.41
N THR A 273 22.02 26.73 -22.98
CA THR A 273 21.00 26.23 -23.93
C THR A 273 20.61 24.75 -23.86
N ASP A 274 21.30 23.89 -23.12
CA ASP A 274 21.04 22.44 -23.18
C ASP A 274 20.79 21.83 -21.81
N THR A 275 19.61 22.14 -21.25
CA THR A 275 19.11 21.53 -20.01
C THR A 275 18.23 20.32 -20.27
N LEU A 276 18.01 19.97 -21.53
CA LEU A 276 17.12 18.90 -21.96
C LEU A 276 17.92 17.63 -22.20
N GLU A 277 17.76 16.63 -21.33
CA GLU A 277 18.30 15.29 -21.57
C GLU A 277 17.25 14.43 -22.26
N HIS A 278 17.60 13.94 -23.45
CA HIS A 278 16.80 12.99 -24.21
C HIS A 278 17.06 11.57 -23.70
N LEU A 279 16.06 10.92 -23.12
CA LEU A 279 16.14 9.54 -22.64
C LEU A 279 15.13 8.65 -23.37
N THR A 280 15.57 7.45 -23.75
CA THR A 280 14.67 6.40 -24.22
C THR A 280 14.45 5.40 -23.10
N SER A 281 13.22 5.31 -22.59
CA SER A 281 12.80 4.20 -21.73
C SER A 281 12.38 3.00 -22.57
N GLY A 282 12.63 1.81 -22.03
CA GLY A 282 12.10 0.55 -22.55
C GLY A 282 11.21 -0.10 -21.49
N GLY A 283 9.99 -0.46 -21.88
CA GLY A 283 9.03 -1.21 -21.07
C GLY A 283 8.76 -2.59 -21.67
N LEU A 284 8.40 -3.53 -20.80
CA LEU A 284 7.92 -4.85 -21.18
C LEU A 284 6.46 -4.97 -20.76
N ILE A 285 5.57 -5.16 -21.73
CA ILE A 285 4.14 -5.37 -21.48
C ILE A 285 3.82 -6.83 -21.75
N TYR A 286 3.32 -7.53 -20.74
CA TYR A 286 2.84 -8.91 -20.91
C TYR A 286 1.54 -8.92 -21.74
N MET A 287 1.48 -9.78 -22.75
CA MET A 287 0.29 -10.01 -23.57
C MET A 287 -0.69 -10.90 -22.80
N GLU A 288 -1.54 -10.28 -21.98
CA GLU A 288 -2.59 -10.97 -21.23
C GLU A 288 -3.76 -11.48 -22.12
N GLN A 289 -4.62 -12.32 -21.55
CA GLN A 289 -5.94 -12.73 -22.08
C GLN A 289 -5.91 -13.60 -23.36
N GLY A 290 -5.35 -14.80 -23.25
CA GLY A 290 -5.50 -15.85 -24.26
C GLY A 290 -4.55 -15.73 -25.46
N VAL A 291 -3.56 -14.84 -25.40
CA VAL A 291 -2.46 -14.85 -26.36
C VAL A 291 -1.49 -15.98 -25.98
N GLU A 292 -1.51 -17.07 -26.74
CA GLU A 292 -0.57 -18.18 -26.66
C GLU A 292 0.61 -18.01 -27.63
N SER A 293 1.70 -18.76 -27.39
CA SER A 293 2.92 -18.70 -28.22
C SER A 293 2.64 -19.01 -29.69
N ASP A 294 1.67 -19.88 -29.97
CA ASP A 294 1.28 -20.27 -31.33
C ASP A 294 0.70 -19.10 -32.13
N HIS A 295 0.08 -18.11 -31.46
CA HIS A 295 -0.39 -16.89 -32.11
C HIS A 295 0.76 -15.99 -32.58
N LEU A 296 1.99 -16.23 -32.10
CA LEU A 296 3.17 -15.44 -32.43
C LEU A 296 4.18 -16.23 -33.28
N ARG A 297 3.79 -17.35 -33.90
CA ARG A 297 4.65 -18.17 -34.79
C ARG A 297 5.41 -17.36 -35.84
N CYS A 298 4.80 -16.29 -36.36
CA CYS A 298 5.42 -15.40 -37.35
C CYS A 298 6.67 -14.69 -36.79
N SER A 299 6.69 -14.38 -35.49
CA SER A 299 7.86 -13.79 -34.83
C SER A 299 9.06 -14.74 -34.82
N GLU A 300 8.82 -16.04 -34.64
CA GLU A 300 9.87 -17.07 -34.66
C GLU A 300 10.42 -17.24 -36.08
N GLU A 301 9.55 -17.27 -37.09
CA GLU A 301 9.95 -17.32 -38.51
C GLU A 301 10.76 -16.08 -38.91
N LEU A 302 10.32 -14.89 -38.47
CA LEU A 302 11.04 -13.64 -38.68
C LEU A 302 12.41 -13.66 -38.01
N TRP A 303 12.50 -14.14 -36.77
CA TRP A 303 13.78 -14.24 -36.05
C TRP A 303 14.74 -15.24 -36.69
N LYS A 304 14.25 -16.41 -37.12
CA LYS A 304 15.04 -17.40 -37.88
C LYS A 304 15.59 -16.84 -39.19
N SER A 305 14.87 -15.91 -39.80
CA SER A 305 15.24 -15.28 -41.07
C SER A 305 16.06 -13.98 -40.89
N ASN A 306 16.27 -13.51 -39.65
CA ASN A 306 16.90 -12.23 -39.37
C ASN A 306 18.44 -12.35 -39.45
N PRO A 307 19.14 -11.50 -40.24
CA PRO A 307 20.60 -11.49 -40.31
C PRO A 307 21.33 -11.23 -38.99
N LEU A 308 20.63 -10.66 -38.00
CA LEU A 308 21.17 -10.40 -36.65
C LEU A 308 21.03 -11.61 -35.71
N ASN A 309 20.33 -12.66 -36.11
CA ASN A 309 20.29 -13.89 -35.33
C ASN A 309 21.67 -14.57 -35.39
N PRO A 310 22.33 -14.87 -34.25
CA PRO A 310 23.65 -15.52 -34.25
C PRO A 310 23.69 -16.88 -34.94
N GLU A 311 22.54 -17.54 -35.05
CA GLU A 311 22.38 -18.83 -35.73
C GLU A 311 22.00 -18.68 -37.21
N PHE A 312 21.93 -17.44 -37.72
CA PHE A 312 21.56 -17.17 -39.11
C PHE A 312 22.59 -17.71 -40.09
N ASP A 313 22.15 -18.60 -40.97
CA ASP A 313 22.95 -19.09 -42.07
C ASP A 313 22.80 -18.15 -43.26
N ALA A 314 23.82 -17.29 -43.47
CA ALA A 314 23.84 -16.34 -44.58
C ALA A 314 23.72 -17.02 -45.96
N SER A 315 24.09 -18.30 -46.10
CA SER A 315 23.89 -19.04 -47.35
C SER A 315 22.42 -19.35 -47.65
N LYS A 316 21.57 -19.30 -46.63
CA LYS A 316 20.11 -19.46 -46.69
C LYS A 316 19.37 -18.13 -46.61
N ALA A 317 20.08 -17.01 -46.67
CA ALA A 317 19.45 -15.70 -46.62
C ALA A 317 18.39 -15.58 -47.71
N PRO A 318 17.12 -15.33 -47.36
CA PRO A 318 16.12 -15.05 -48.37
C PRO A 318 16.54 -13.80 -49.16
N PRO A 319 16.20 -13.72 -50.46
CA PRO A 319 16.48 -12.53 -51.25
C PRO A 319 15.84 -11.30 -50.58
N PRO A 320 16.42 -10.08 -50.78
CA PRO A 320 15.89 -8.86 -50.21
C PRO A 320 14.40 -8.73 -50.53
N ARG A 321 13.57 -8.72 -49.49
CA ARG A 321 12.13 -8.56 -49.65
C ARG A 321 11.79 -7.10 -49.85
N THR A 322 10.89 -6.87 -50.77
CA THR A 322 10.30 -5.60 -51.14
C THR A 322 8.90 -5.50 -50.52
N VAL A 323 8.28 -4.33 -50.57
CA VAL A 323 6.90 -4.15 -50.11
C VAL A 323 5.93 -5.08 -50.86
N THR A 324 6.22 -5.41 -52.12
CA THR A 324 5.45 -6.38 -52.93
C THR A 324 5.47 -7.80 -52.35
N ASP A 325 6.50 -8.19 -51.61
CA ASP A 325 6.53 -9.51 -50.96
C ASP A 325 5.61 -9.58 -49.73
N LEU A 326 5.26 -8.43 -49.13
CA LEU A 326 4.26 -8.36 -48.05
C LEU A 326 2.85 -8.63 -48.58
N GLU A 327 2.60 -8.41 -49.87
CA GLU A 327 1.29 -8.65 -50.49
C GLU A 327 0.93 -10.14 -50.55
N ASN A 328 1.94 -11.02 -50.45
CA ASN A 328 1.80 -12.47 -50.50
C ASN A 328 2.00 -13.15 -49.13
N LEU A 329 2.01 -12.39 -48.02
CA LEU A 329 2.22 -12.93 -46.67
C LEU A 329 1.19 -14.00 -46.30
N HIS A 330 -0.04 -13.85 -46.79
CA HIS A 330 -1.08 -14.83 -46.58
C HIS A 330 -1.45 -15.44 -47.93
N PRO A 331 -1.11 -16.71 -48.19
CA PRO A 331 -1.36 -17.34 -49.47
C PRO A 331 -2.85 -17.28 -49.77
N GLU A 332 -3.15 -17.02 -51.04
CA GLU A 332 -4.54 -17.00 -51.47
C GLU A 332 -5.11 -18.39 -51.54
N GLN A 333 -6.36 -18.55 -51.11
CA GLN A 333 -7.07 -19.77 -51.42
C GLN A 333 -7.42 -19.74 -52.91
N GLU A 334 -6.91 -20.74 -53.64
CA GLU A 334 -7.31 -20.97 -55.03
C GLU A 334 -8.84 -21.13 -55.04
N ASP A 335 -9.53 -20.23 -55.75
CA ASP A 335 -10.98 -20.23 -56.02
C ASP A 335 -11.94 -19.60 -54.98
N HIS A 336 -11.70 -18.35 -54.57
CA HIS A 336 -12.78 -17.56 -53.92
C HIS A 336 -13.85 -17.14 -54.97
N PRO A 337 -15.15 -17.38 -54.73
CA PRO A 337 -16.22 -17.20 -55.73
C PRO A 337 -16.41 -15.76 -56.22
N SER A 338 -15.85 -14.77 -55.52
CA SER A 338 -15.91 -13.36 -55.95
C SER A 338 -14.93 -13.02 -57.08
N GLY A 339 -13.95 -13.89 -57.38
CA GLY A 339 -12.85 -13.58 -58.31
C GLY A 339 -11.92 -12.45 -57.84
N LEU A 340 -12.07 -12.01 -56.58
CA LEU A 340 -11.24 -10.98 -55.96
C LEU A 340 -10.20 -11.63 -55.07
N THR A 341 -8.98 -11.09 -55.06
CA THR A 341 -7.96 -11.45 -54.08
C THR A 341 -8.40 -11.05 -52.67
N ARG A 342 -7.80 -11.64 -51.64
CA ARG A 342 -8.17 -11.42 -50.24
C ARG A 342 -8.02 -9.96 -49.83
N ARG A 343 -6.95 -9.33 -50.30
CA ARG A 343 -6.73 -7.90 -50.10
C ARG A 343 -7.84 -7.07 -50.75
N GLU A 344 -8.24 -7.42 -51.97
CA GLU A 344 -9.37 -6.76 -52.64
C GLU A 344 -10.70 -7.03 -51.93
N ARG A 345 -10.91 -8.22 -51.37
CA ARG A 345 -12.09 -8.54 -50.54
C ARG A 345 -12.12 -7.70 -49.28
N PHE A 346 -11.00 -7.57 -48.57
CA PHE A 346 -10.88 -6.69 -47.40
C PHE A 346 -11.10 -5.22 -47.76
N ASN A 347 -10.47 -4.74 -48.84
CA ASN A 347 -10.64 -3.36 -49.31
C ASN A 347 -12.09 -3.09 -49.72
N ALA A 348 -12.74 -4.02 -50.42
CA ALA A 348 -14.15 -3.92 -50.78
C ALA A 348 -15.05 -3.90 -49.54
N TRP A 349 -14.76 -4.73 -48.54
CA TRP A 349 -15.46 -4.71 -47.25
C TRP A 349 -15.26 -3.37 -46.51
N LYS A 350 -14.02 -2.87 -46.42
CA LYS A 350 -13.68 -1.61 -45.74
C LYS A 350 -14.34 -0.41 -46.43
N PHE A 351 -14.32 -0.37 -47.77
CA PHE A 351 -14.99 0.68 -48.54
C PHE A 351 -16.50 0.69 -48.29
N ARG A 352 -17.13 -0.49 -48.24
CA ARG A 352 -18.55 -0.61 -47.86
C ARG A 352 -18.79 -0.17 -46.42
N LEU A 353 -17.93 -0.55 -45.48
CA LEU A 353 -18.00 -0.11 -44.08
C LEU A 353 -17.96 1.42 -43.97
N ASP A 354 -17.05 2.06 -44.70
CA ASP A 354 -16.89 3.51 -44.67
C ASP A 354 -18.07 4.25 -45.31
N LEU A 355 -18.62 3.73 -46.43
CA LEU A 355 -19.85 4.25 -47.00
C LEU A 355 -21.05 4.12 -46.05
N ILE A 356 -21.15 3.01 -45.33
CA ILE A 356 -22.23 2.77 -44.36
C ILE A 356 -22.08 3.68 -43.13
N THR A 357 -20.86 3.87 -42.64
CA THR A 357 -20.57 4.59 -41.39
C THR A 357 -20.53 6.11 -41.59
N TYR A 358 -19.89 6.57 -42.67
CA TYR A 358 -19.59 7.98 -42.91
C TYR A 358 -20.24 8.55 -44.18
N GLY A 359 -20.82 7.71 -45.03
CA GLY A 359 -21.49 8.14 -46.26
C GLY A 359 -22.91 8.66 -46.05
N PRO A 360 -23.64 8.94 -47.15
CA PRO A 360 -25.04 9.37 -47.11
C PRO A 360 -25.95 8.40 -46.37
N ASP A 361 -27.00 8.92 -45.70
CA ASP A 361 -27.94 8.14 -44.87
C ASP A 361 -28.53 6.91 -45.57
N PHE A 362 -28.67 6.97 -46.90
CA PHE A 362 -29.14 5.85 -47.72
C PHE A 362 -28.35 4.55 -47.48
N PHE A 363 -27.04 4.62 -47.22
CA PHE A 363 -26.19 3.45 -47.06
C PHE A 363 -26.31 2.78 -45.68
N ARG A 364 -26.81 3.48 -44.65
CA ARG A 364 -26.94 2.91 -43.29
C ARG A 364 -27.82 1.67 -43.23
N LYS A 365 -28.78 1.52 -44.17
CA LYS A 365 -29.65 0.34 -44.27
C LYS A 365 -28.90 -0.97 -44.56
N PHE A 366 -27.65 -0.90 -45.03
CA PHE A 366 -26.83 -2.08 -45.34
C PHE A 366 -25.97 -2.56 -44.17
N HIS A 367 -26.03 -1.90 -43.00
CA HIS A 367 -25.24 -2.27 -41.84
C HIS A 367 -25.43 -3.73 -41.41
N THR A 368 -26.65 -4.26 -41.49
CA THR A 368 -26.97 -5.65 -41.13
C THR A 368 -26.46 -6.67 -42.15
N THR A 369 -26.21 -6.25 -43.40
CA THR A 369 -25.80 -7.14 -44.50
C THR A 369 -24.28 -7.17 -44.73
N LEU A 370 -23.52 -6.24 -44.13
CA LEU A 370 -22.09 -6.11 -44.40
C LEU A 370 -21.27 -7.32 -43.92
N GLY A 371 -21.68 -7.96 -42.82
CA GLY A 371 -20.94 -9.04 -42.18
C GLY A 371 -19.61 -8.58 -41.57
N ASN A 372 -18.89 -9.52 -40.96
CA ASN A 372 -17.54 -9.31 -40.45
C ASN A 372 -16.52 -9.50 -41.59
N PRO A 373 -15.32 -8.88 -41.50
CA PRO A 373 -14.28 -9.11 -42.50
C PRO A 373 -13.79 -10.56 -42.41
N GLU A 374 -13.23 -11.06 -43.52
CA GLU A 374 -12.54 -12.37 -43.56
C GLU A 374 -11.39 -12.36 -42.54
N MET A 375 -11.41 -13.31 -41.60
CA MET A 375 -10.36 -13.44 -40.58
C MET A 375 -9.21 -14.30 -41.11
N MET A 376 -7.99 -13.80 -41.02
CA MET A 376 -6.79 -14.54 -41.41
C MET A 376 -6.00 -15.08 -40.21
N GLU A 377 -5.68 -14.19 -39.28
CA GLU A 377 -4.94 -14.50 -38.06
C GLU A 377 -5.50 -13.59 -36.96
N GLN A 378 -6.59 -14.04 -36.35
CA GLN A 378 -7.23 -13.27 -35.28
C GLN A 378 -6.31 -13.30 -34.06
N ILE A 379 -5.61 -12.18 -33.80
CA ILE A 379 -5.02 -11.95 -32.49
C ILE A 379 -6.18 -11.62 -31.55
N PRO A 380 -6.34 -12.34 -30.43
CA PRO A 380 -7.36 -12.02 -29.44
C PRO A 380 -7.25 -10.53 -29.04
N LEU A 381 -8.32 -9.78 -29.25
CA LEU A 381 -8.38 -8.39 -28.80
C LEU A 381 -8.59 -8.38 -27.30
N ALA A 382 -7.48 -8.40 -26.57
CA ALA A 382 -7.45 -8.18 -25.15
C ALA A 382 -7.45 -6.67 -24.87
N ARG A 383 -8.40 -6.20 -24.05
CA ARG A 383 -8.27 -4.85 -23.48
C ARG A 383 -7.11 -4.94 -22.49
N MET A 384 -6.00 -4.24 -22.79
CA MET A 384 -4.92 -4.07 -21.83
C MET A 384 -5.50 -3.46 -20.55
N ARG A 385 -5.37 -4.18 -19.43
CA ARG A 385 -5.79 -3.69 -18.10
C ARG A 385 -4.87 -2.60 -17.57
N TRP A 386 -3.65 -2.58 -18.09
CA TRP A 386 -2.70 -1.50 -17.92
C TRP A 386 -3.18 -0.33 -18.77
N ALA A 387 -4.05 0.51 -18.22
CA ALA A 387 -3.94 1.91 -18.58
C ALA A 387 -2.50 2.26 -18.23
N ALA A 388 -1.68 2.58 -19.23
CA ALA A 388 -0.54 3.44 -18.99
C ALA A 388 -1.17 4.70 -18.39
N LYS A 389 -1.34 4.72 -17.06
CA LYS A 389 -1.25 5.93 -16.30
C LYS A 389 0.15 6.38 -16.65
N SER A 390 0.27 7.12 -17.75
CA SER A 390 1.40 7.99 -18.02
C SER A 390 1.67 8.56 -16.65
N GLN A 391 2.83 8.20 -16.09
CA GLN A 391 3.23 8.77 -14.83
C GLN A 391 3.12 10.27 -15.07
N ASP A 392 2.11 10.91 -14.51
CA ASP A 392 2.06 12.36 -14.37
C ASP A 392 3.16 12.66 -13.34
N THR A 393 4.41 12.47 -13.75
CA THR A 393 5.64 12.89 -13.09
C THR A 393 5.73 14.42 -13.05
N ASN A 394 4.75 15.13 -13.63
CA ASN A 394 4.54 16.57 -13.46
C ASN A 394 4.33 17.03 -12.01
N ASN A 395 4.18 16.12 -11.03
CA ASN A 395 4.20 16.46 -9.61
C ASN A 395 5.59 16.40 -8.94
N LEU A 396 6.64 16.01 -9.64
CA LEU A 396 8.02 16.24 -9.18
C LEU A 396 8.42 17.69 -9.50
N ARG A 397 7.79 18.66 -8.84
CA ARG A 397 8.38 20.00 -8.69
C ARG A 397 9.62 19.84 -7.82
N TRP A 398 10.75 19.62 -8.46
CA TRP A 398 12.06 19.75 -7.85
C TRP A 398 12.26 21.22 -7.43
N GLN A 399 11.87 21.56 -6.21
CA GLN A 399 12.37 22.76 -5.54
C GLN A 399 13.81 22.44 -5.11
N GLY A 400 14.78 22.93 -5.87
CA GLY A 400 16.19 22.73 -5.57
C GLY A 400 16.57 23.36 -4.23
N ILE A 401 17.41 22.65 -3.48
CA ILE A 401 18.20 23.17 -2.36
C ILE A 401 19.54 23.65 -2.92
#